data_AF-A0A7H8RDT6-F1
#
_entry.id   AF-A0A7H8RDT6-F1
#
_cell.length_a   1.000
_cell.length_b   1.000
_cell.length_c   1.000
_cell.angle_alpha   90.00
_cell.angle_beta   90.00
_cell.angle_gamma   90.00
#
_symmetry.space_group_name_H-M   'P 1'
#
loop_
_entity.id
_entity.type
_entity.pdbx_description
1 polymer ?
#
loop_
_entity_poly.entity_id
_entity_poly.type
_entity_poly.pdbx_seq_one_letter_code
_entity_poly.pdbx_strand_id
1 'polypeptide(L)'
;MENRSFFIEATLMRVKNIFDLTLDIINDLQSLPGKKIVIRRFPISPIDMNKWIEENGLPKGLEYDITENSISLKVEEDAIGKAIRMAFQEDFFPVVIDKLHQHLPQETFSTSYNEPHILDGEFDGDLVCSDGQIDQEGSPAPRIVVLIGPGNEIVHGANKWIRGGGKKTKFVLGVEVRERAPVGWCPWDLEVQEIAEMDLQDLTNAIIDYHKKEKKPIVGVIKLRLFVITKNELGLSESELVPAWTCTFGPKESYEDALGNFVPSGIRSHLNPRMLSIKLPGEIEVALPFVEIKERVKGAIEEAERGRALVMATEGLNYTIMTLRGGPVVPPFPV
;
A
#
# COMPACT_ATOMS: atom_id res chain seq x y z
N MET A 1 4.09 -13.89 -17.78
CA MET A 1 4.53 -13.40 -16.45
C MET A 1 4.84 -14.63 -15.62
N GLU A 2 6.08 -14.79 -15.17
CA GLU A 2 6.47 -15.89 -14.25
C GLU A 2 5.82 -15.68 -12.88
N ASN A 3 5.60 -16.75 -12.11
CA ASN A 3 5.07 -16.68 -10.74
C ASN A 3 5.87 -15.63 -9.94
N ARG A 4 5.19 -14.60 -9.41
CA ARG A 4 5.81 -13.46 -8.73
C ARG A 4 6.79 -13.88 -7.65
N SER A 5 6.41 -14.87 -6.83
CA SER A 5 7.25 -15.35 -5.73
C SER A 5 8.50 -16.04 -6.25
N PHE A 6 8.35 -16.88 -7.29
CA PHE A 6 9.49 -17.50 -7.97
C PHE A 6 10.42 -16.46 -8.59
N PHE A 7 9.86 -15.44 -9.27
CA PHE A 7 10.64 -14.37 -9.87
C PHE A 7 11.42 -13.58 -8.80
N ILE A 8 10.78 -13.21 -7.70
CA ILE A 8 11.45 -12.53 -6.57
C ILE A 8 12.60 -13.40 -6.05
N GLU A 9 12.35 -14.69 -5.81
CA GLU A 9 13.40 -15.60 -5.31
C GLU A 9 14.55 -15.79 -6.29
N ALA A 10 14.25 -15.96 -7.58
CA ALA A 10 15.23 -16.13 -8.64
C ALA A 10 16.09 -14.87 -8.81
N THR A 11 15.47 -13.69 -8.83
CA THR A 11 16.15 -12.40 -8.91
C THR A 11 17.06 -12.20 -7.69
N LEU A 12 16.55 -12.45 -6.48
CA LEU A 12 17.31 -12.26 -5.24
C LEU A 12 18.35 -13.37 -4.97
N MET A 13 18.33 -14.49 -5.69
CA MET A 13 19.30 -15.59 -5.50
C MET A 13 20.75 -15.15 -5.76
N ARG A 14 20.94 -14.13 -6.62
CA ARG A 14 22.26 -13.60 -6.98
C ARG A 14 22.72 -12.48 -6.04
N VAL A 15 21.82 -11.92 -5.23
CA VAL A 15 22.11 -10.81 -4.31
C VAL A 15 22.61 -11.37 -2.98
N LYS A 16 23.90 -11.28 -2.71
CA LYS A 16 24.54 -11.79 -1.48
C LYS A 16 24.83 -10.70 -0.46
N ASN A 17 24.91 -9.45 -0.89
CA ASN A 17 25.12 -8.27 -0.05
C ASN A 17 24.47 -7.03 -0.68
N ILE A 18 24.52 -5.89 0.00
CA ILE A 18 23.87 -4.65 -0.46
C ILE A 18 24.45 -4.13 -1.79
N PHE A 19 25.74 -4.30 -2.03
CA PHE A 19 26.40 -3.87 -3.27
C PHE A 19 26.04 -4.75 -4.49
N ASP A 20 25.46 -5.93 -4.27
CA ASP A 20 24.89 -6.74 -5.35
C ASP A 20 23.47 -6.29 -5.73
N LEU A 21 22.81 -5.45 -4.93
CA LEU A 21 21.48 -4.93 -5.18
C LEU A 21 21.59 -3.68 -6.07
N THR A 22 21.48 -3.87 -7.38
CA THR A 22 21.56 -2.77 -8.35
C THR A 22 20.23 -2.04 -8.51
N LEU A 23 20.27 -0.83 -9.08
CA LEU A 23 19.06 -0.08 -9.44
C LEU A 23 18.15 -0.85 -10.41
N ASP A 24 18.72 -1.62 -11.34
CA ASP A 24 17.93 -2.45 -12.25
C ASP A 24 17.14 -3.53 -11.50
N ILE A 25 17.78 -4.20 -10.52
CA ILE A 25 17.09 -5.19 -9.67
C ILE A 25 15.99 -4.51 -8.85
N ILE A 26 16.24 -3.33 -8.31
CA ILE A 26 15.23 -2.56 -7.57
C ILE A 26 14.04 -2.24 -8.49
N ASN A 27 14.29 -1.67 -9.66
CA ASN A 27 13.26 -1.31 -10.63
C ASN A 27 12.43 -2.53 -11.07
N ASP A 28 13.10 -3.65 -11.38
CA ASP A 28 12.43 -4.90 -11.75
C ASP A 28 11.51 -5.40 -10.63
N LEU A 29 11.99 -5.42 -9.38
CA LEU A 29 11.20 -5.84 -8.23
C LEU A 29 10.04 -4.87 -7.93
N GLN A 30 10.25 -3.57 -8.09
CA GLN A 30 9.22 -2.55 -7.87
C GLN A 30 8.11 -2.57 -8.93
N SER A 31 8.42 -3.03 -10.14
CA SER A 31 7.44 -3.21 -11.23
C SER A 31 6.46 -4.36 -10.98
N LEU A 32 6.71 -5.21 -9.98
CA LEU A 32 5.83 -6.34 -9.68
C LEU A 32 4.56 -5.85 -8.97
N PRO A 33 3.37 -6.35 -9.35
CA PRO A 33 2.15 -6.00 -8.64
C PRO A 33 2.16 -6.57 -7.22
N GLY A 34 1.52 -5.89 -6.27
CA GLY A 34 1.13 -6.47 -4.99
C GLY A 34 1.64 -5.72 -3.77
N LYS A 35 1.95 -6.47 -2.70
CA LYS A 35 2.47 -5.88 -1.46
C LYS A 35 3.96 -5.58 -1.57
N LYS A 36 4.42 -4.63 -0.75
CA LYS A 36 5.83 -4.34 -0.47
C LYS A 36 6.69 -5.61 -0.38
N ILE A 37 7.85 -5.58 -1.01
CA ILE A 37 8.84 -6.67 -0.98
C ILE A 37 9.83 -6.38 0.15
N VAL A 38 10.00 -7.34 1.07
CA VAL A 38 10.92 -7.21 2.20
C VAL A 38 12.10 -8.15 2.00
N ILE A 39 13.31 -7.60 1.98
CA ILE A 39 14.57 -8.31 1.79
C ILE A 39 15.30 -8.39 3.14
N ARG A 40 15.42 -9.61 3.68
CA ARG A 40 16.11 -9.94 4.95
C ARG A 40 17.16 -11.04 4.73
N ARG A 41 17.94 -10.94 3.65
CA ARG A 41 18.85 -12.02 3.22
C ARG A 41 20.27 -11.91 3.75
N PHE A 42 20.72 -10.70 4.04
CA PHE A 42 22.09 -10.43 4.44
C PHE A 42 22.13 -9.30 5.48
N PRO A 43 23.17 -9.27 6.33
CA PRO A 43 23.45 -8.14 7.19
C PRO A 43 23.79 -6.91 6.34
N ILE A 44 23.25 -5.75 6.72
CA ILE A 44 23.49 -4.45 6.12
C ILE A 44 23.93 -3.54 7.26
N SER A 45 25.19 -3.15 7.26
CA SER A 45 25.63 -2.12 8.21
C SER A 45 25.16 -0.74 7.74
N PRO A 46 24.88 0.22 8.64
CA PRO A 46 24.56 1.59 8.25
C PRO A 46 25.66 2.24 7.37
N ILE A 47 26.93 1.85 7.58
CA ILE A 47 28.06 2.33 6.77
C ILE A 47 27.96 1.81 5.34
N ASP A 48 27.64 0.53 5.15
CA ASP A 48 27.52 -0.05 3.82
C ASP A 48 26.29 0.49 3.09
N MET A 49 25.18 0.73 3.81
CA MET A 49 24.01 1.41 3.26
C MET A 49 24.36 2.82 2.79
N ASN A 50 25.07 3.61 3.59
CA ASN A 50 25.48 4.96 3.20
C ASN A 50 26.39 4.96 1.97
N LYS A 51 27.37 4.05 1.89
CA LYS A 51 28.19 3.90 0.68
C LYS A 51 27.36 3.54 -0.54
N TRP A 52 26.41 2.61 -0.38
CA TRP A 52 25.53 2.23 -1.47
C TRP A 52 24.68 3.41 -1.96
N ILE A 53 24.18 4.24 -1.03
CA ILE A 53 23.44 5.48 -1.34
C ILE A 53 24.34 6.51 -2.04
N GLU A 54 25.60 6.67 -1.63
CA GLU A 54 26.56 7.57 -2.29
C GLU A 54 26.80 7.16 -3.75
N GLU A 55 26.80 5.85 -4.04
CA GLU A 55 27.03 5.30 -5.39
C GLU A 55 25.77 5.31 -6.26
N ASN A 56 24.60 5.03 -5.70
CA ASN A 56 23.36 4.77 -6.44
C ASN A 56 22.30 5.87 -6.29
N GLY A 57 22.54 6.84 -5.40
CA GLY A 57 21.53 7.81 -4.97
C GLY A 57 20.47 7.18 -4.07
N LEU A 58 19.35 7.90 -3.92
CA LEU A 58 18.19 7.46 -3.15
C LEU A 58 17.04 7.09 -4.10
N PRO A 59 16.89 5.81 -4.49
CA PRO A 59 15.80 5.42 -5.36
C PRO A 59 14.45 5.53 -4.64
N LYS A 60 13.43 5.94 -5.38
CA LYS A 60 12.07 6.09 -4.85
C LYS A 60 11.52 4.77 -4.36
N GLY A 61 10.82 4.80 -3.24
CA GLY A 61 10.16 3.63 -2.67
C GLY A 61 11.09 2.61 -2.01
N LEU A 62 12.40 2.89 -1.91
CA LEU A 62 13.33 2.08 -1.13
C LEU A 62 13.34 2.55 0.32
N GLU A 63 13.13 1.61 1.22
CA GLU A 63 13.19 1.82 2.67
C GLU A 63 14.24 0.88 3.27
N TYR A 64 14.89 1.34 4.33
CA TYR A 64 15.85 0.58 5.13
C TYR A 64 15.53 0.76 6.60
N ASP A 65 15.35 -0.35 7.30
CA ASP A 65 15.16 -0.40 8.74
C ASP A 65 16.42 -0.99 9.37
N ILE A 66 17.19 -0.16 10.09
CA ILE A 66 18.43 -0.56 10.76
C ILE A 66 18.16 -1.62 11.81
N THR A 67 17.08 -1.45 12.59
CA THR A 67 16.77 -2.31 13.73
C THR A 67 16.38 -3.71 13.26
N GLU A 68 15.53 -3.78 12.23
CA GLU A 68 15.11 -5.03 11.60
C GLU A 68 16.15 -5.59 10.62
N ASN A 69 17.21 -4.81 10.34
CA ASN A 69 18.21 -5.09 9.31
C ASN A 69 17.55 -5.57 8.01
N SER A 70 16.66 -4.74 7.47
CA SER A 70 15.83 -5.12 6.33
C SER A 70 15.68 -4.00 5.32
N ILE A 71 15.74 -4.35 4.04
CA ILE A 71 15.33 -3.48 2.95
C ILE A 71 13.90 -3.79 2.59
N SER A 72 13.19 -2.74 2.24
CA SER A 72 11.78 -2.78 1.92
C SER A 72 11.55 -1.98 0.66
N LEU A 73 11.00 -2.62 -0.38
CA LEU A 73 10.71 -1.99 -1.65
C LEU A 73 9.21 -1.81 -1.78
N LYS A 74 8.75 -0.56 -1.88
CA LYS A 74 7.40 -0.24 -2.32
C LYS A 74 7.27 -0.62 -3.79
N VAL A 75 6.32 -1.50 -4.07
CA VAL A 75 6.03 -2.00 -5.42
C VAL A 75 4.82 -1.29 -6.02
N GLU A 76 4.42 -1.67 -7.22
CA GLU A 76 3.21 -1.14 -7.86
C GLU A 76 1.98 -1.36 -6.95
N GLU A 77 1.35 -0.24 -6.57
CA GLU A 77 0.18 -0.21 -5.70
C GLU A 77 -1.00 -0.95 -6.33
N ASP A 78 -1.78 -1.65 -5.50
CA ASP A 78 -3.08 -2.13 -5.94
C ASP A 78 -4.04 -0.97 -6.22
N ALA A 79 -5.15 -1.28 -6.93
CA ALA A 79 -6.13 -0.28 -7.33
C ALA A 79 -6.72 0.50 -6.13
N ILE A 80 -6.82 -0.11 -4.95
CA ILE A 80 -7.36 0.52 -3.75
C ILE A 80 -6.35 1.51 -3.17
N GLY A 81 -5.08 1.09 -3.02
CA GLY A 81 -3.98 1.95 -2.57
C GLY A 81 -3.80 3.16 -3.50
N LYS A 82 -3.79 2.92 -4.81
CA LYS A 82 -3.74 3.97 -5.84
C LYS A 82 -4.91 4.95 -5.73
N ALA A 83 -6.13 4.46 -5.55
CA ALA A 83 -7.31 5.31 -5.40
C ALA A 83 -7.23 6.22 -4.15
N ILE A 84 -6.72 5.69 -3.03
CA ILE A 84 -6.49 6.45 -1.81
C ILE A 84 -5.41 7.51 -2.05
N ARG A 85 -4.27 7.14 -2.63
CA ARG A 85 -3.18 8.08 -2.94
C ARG A 85 -3.65 9.20 -3.86
N MET A 86 -4.42 8.90 -4.90
CA MET A 86 -4.99 9.90 -5.81
C MET A 86 -5.90 10.89 -5.09
N ALA A 87 -6.69 10.46 -4.09
CA ALA A 87 -7.49 11.38 -3.28
C ALA A 87 -6.62 12.40 -2.54
N PHE A 88 -5.46 11.97 -2.02
CA PHE A 88 -4.53 12.91 -1.39
C PHE A 88 -3.85 13.80 -2.41
N GLN A 89 -3.41 13.22 -3.53
CA GLN A 89 -2.64 13.91 -4.57
C GLN A 89 -3.44 14.99 -5.29
N GLU A 90 -4.66 14.67 -5.71
CA GLU A 90 -5.46 15.53 -6.59
C GLU A 90 -6.39 16.45 -5.80
N ASP A 91 -6.84 16.03 -4.61
CA ASP A 91 -7.90 16.74 -3.88
C ASP A 91 -7.41 17.37 -2.57
N PHE A 92 -6.61 16.66 -1.77
CA PHE A 92 -6.20 17.15 -0.46
C PHE A 92 -4.97 18.06 -0.47
N PHE A 93 -3.84 17.56 -1.00
CA PHE A 93 -2.57 18.30 -0.95
C PHE A 93 -2.62 19.64 -1.70
N PRO A 94 -3.27 19.78 -2.87
CA PRO A 94 -3.39 21.07 -3.52
C PRO A 94 -4.10 22.10 -2.63
N VAL A 95 -5.19 21.71 -1.96
CA VAL A 95 -5.93 22.59 -1.03
C VAL A 95 -5.07 22.98 0.18
N VAL A 96 -4.28 22.05 0.70
CA VAL A 96 -3.34 22.36 1.80
C VAL A 96 -2.29 23.37 1.33
N ILE A 97 -1.65 23.13 0.18
CA ILE A 97 -0.60 23.98 -0.37
C ILE A 97 -1.13 25.38 -0.67
N ASP A 98 -2.31 25.49 -1.29
CA ASP A 98 -2.93 26.79 -1.58
C ASP A 98 -3.14 27.62 -0.31
N LYS A 99 -3.64 26.98 0.76
CA LYS A 99 -3.83 27.64 2.05
C LYS A 99 -2.50 27.99 2.72
N LEU A 100 -1.50 27.12 2.63
CA LEU A 100 -0.15 27.39 3.13
C LEU A 100 0.46 28.59 2.41
N HIS A 101 0.39 28.67 1.08
CA HIS A 101 0.89 29.81 0.31
C HIS A 101 0.16 31.12 0.64
N GLN A 102 -1.15 31.07 0.90
CA GLN A 102 -1.91 32.26 1.32
C GLN A 102 -1.44 32.83 2.67
N HIS A 103 -1.04 31.96 3.61
CA HIS A 103 -0.65 32.37 4.97
C HIS A 103 0.86 32.54 5.14
N LEU A 104 1.65 31.84 4.33
CA LEU A 104 3.11 31.79 4.35
C LEU A 104 3.66 32.03 2.93
N PRO A 105 3.42 33.21 2.33
CA PRO A 105 3.76 33.47 0.92
C PRO A 105 5.26 33.49 0.60
N GLN A 106 6.11 33.50 1.63
CA GLN A 106 7.57 33.46 1.50
C GLN A 106 8.12 32.02 1.53
N GLU A 107 7.28 31.03 1.85
CA GLU A 107 7.66 29.62 1.94
C GLU A 107 7.17 28.88 0.69
N THR A 108 8.04 28.08 0.09
CA THR A 108 7.71 27.22 -1.05
C THR A 108 7.34 25.82 -0.54
N PHE A 109 6.18 25.31 -0.98
CA PHE A 109 5.74 23.95 -0.70
C PHE A 109 5.57 23.14 -1.98
N SER A 110 5.90 21.85 -1.92
CA SER A 110 5.72 20.91 -3.03
C SER A 110 5.17 19.59 -2.52
N THR A 111 4.62 18.78 -3.43
CA THR A 111 4.24 17.40 -3.13
C THR A 111 5.24 16.43 -3.73
N SER A 112 5.58 15.38 -3.01
CA SER A 112 6.32 14.23 -3.54
C SER A 112 5.69 12.91 -3.06
N TYR A 113 6.08 11.82 -3.71
CA TYR A 113 5.49 10.49 -3.51
C TYR A 113 6.58 9.44 -3.56
N ASN A 114 6.56 8.52 -2.59
CA ASN A 114 7.60 7.50 -2.41
C ASN A 114 9.01 8.11 -2.39
N GLU A 115 9.12 9.38 -2.01
CA GLU A 115 10.40 10.05 -1.91
C GLU A 115 11.09 9.54 -0.63
N PRO A 116 12.33 9.04 -0.74
CA PRO A 116 13.05 8.46 0.38
C PRO A 116 13.67 9.57 1.26
N HIS A 117 13.57 9.41 2.58
CA HIS A 117 14.19 10.30 3.58
C HIS A 117 15.01 9.51 4.57
N ILE A 118 16.26 9.95 4.77
CA ILE A 118 17.11 9.47 5.84
C ILE A 118 16.67 10.16 7.12
N LEU A 119 16.32 9.36 8.11
CA LEU A 119 15.86 9.84 9.41
C LEU A 119 17.04 10.19 10.32
N ASP A 120 16.75 11.03 11.30
CA ASP A 120 17.66 11.48 12.36
C ASP A 120 17.19 11.02 13.76
N GLY A 121 17.96 11.41 14.78
CA GLY A 121 17.55 11.26 16.18
C GLY A 121 17.45 9.81 16.66
N GLU A 122 16.26 9.40 17.12
CA GLU A 122 16.02 8.03 17.62
C GLU A 122 16.08 6.97 16.49
N PHE A 123 15.93 7.41 15.24
CA PHE A 123 15.90 6.56 14.05
C PHE A 123 17.03 6.91 13.09
N ASP A 124 18.15 7.44 13.61
CA ASP A 124 19.29 7.88 12.81
C ASP A 124 19.78 6.80 11.84
N GLY A 125 19.77 7.11 10.55
CA GLY A 125 20.18 6.22 9.47
C GLY A 125 19.10 5.30 8.90
N ASP A 126 17.90 5.25 9.49
CA ASP A 126 16.75 4.61 8.83
C ASP A 126 16.40 5.37 7.56
N LEU A 127 15.97 4.65 6.53
CA LEU A 127 15.46 5.22 5.29
C LEU A 127 13.97 4.90 5.17
N VAL A 128 13.13 5.92 5.03
CA VAL A 128 11.67 5.75 4.96
C VAL A 128 11.08 6.44 3.74
N CYS A 129 9.95 5.90 3.24
CA CYS A 129 9.21 6.47 2.13
C CYS A 129 7.74 6.67 2.52
N SER A 130 7.20 7.86 2.29
CA SER A 130 5.76 8.10 2.44
C SER A 130 5.00 7.67 1.17
N ASP A 131 3.70 7.39 1.29
CA ASP A 131 2.84 7.18 0.11
C ASP A 131 2.43 8.52 -0.54
N GLY A 132 2.70 9.62 0.15
CA GLY A 132 2.58 10.99 -0.32
C GLY A 132 2.98 11.96 0.79
N GLN A 133 3.54 13.10 0.43
CA GLN A 133 3.98 14.09 1.41
C GLN A 133 3.93 15.51 0.89
N ILE A 134 3.87 16.46 1.81
CA ILE A 134 4.08 17.88 1.55
C ILE A 134 5.45 18.28 2.09
N ASP A 135 6.33 18.63 1.17
CA ASP A 135 7.67 19.12 1.42
C ASP A 135 7.66 20.64 1.55
N GLN A 136 8.62 21.16 2.31
CA GLN A 136 8.93 22.57 2.37
C GLN A 136 10.37 22.76 1.89
N GLU A 137 10.59 23.71 0.98
CA GLU A 137 11.92 24.01 0.47
C GLU A 137 12.90 24.33 1.61
N GLY A 138 14.09 23.70 1.57
CA GLY A 138 15.12 23.83 2.61
C GLY A 138 14.81 23.10 3.92
N SER A 139 13.70 22.37 4.04
CA SER A 139 13.42 21.51 5.18
C SER A 139 14.05 20.12 4.98
N PRO A 140 14.72 19.54 5.99
CA PRO A 140 15.31 18.20 5.89
C PRO A 140 14.29 17.06 5.93
N ALA A 141 13.02 17.36 6.20
CA ALA A 141 11.93 16.39 6.24
C ALA A 141 10.58 17.07 5.88
N PRO A 142 9.60 16.31 5.38
CA PRO A 142 8.27 16.80 5.03
C PRO A 142 7.50 17.33 6.25
N ARG A 143 6.48 18.16 6.00
CA ARG A 143 5.58 18.69 7.05
C ARG A 143 4.43 17.74 7.35
N ILE A 144 3.88 17.17 6.29
CA ILE A 144 2.75 16.24 6.33
C ILE A 144 3.15 15.01 5.53
N VAL A 145 2.90 13.84 6.09
CA VAL A 145 3.14 12.54 5.46
C VAL A 145 1.85 11.75 5.45
N VAL A 146 1.59 11.04 4.36
CA VAL A 146 0.52 10.06 4.21
C VAL A 146 1.15 8.67 4.20
N LEU A 147 0.58 7.76 5.01
CA LEU A 147 0.92 6.35 5.04
C LEU A 147 -0.33 5.52 4.73
N ILE A 148 -0.24 4.58 3.80
CA ILE A 148 -1.32 3.70 3.37
C ILE A 148 -0.87 2.26 3.61
N GLY A 149 -1.61 1.50 4.41
CA GLY A 149 -1.22 0.11 4.68
C GLY A 149 -1.89 -0.50 5.91
N PRO A 150 -1.30 -1.57 6.47
CA PRO A 150 -1.76 -2.17 7.72
C PRO A 150 -1.59 -1.22 8.92
N GLY A 151 -2.47 -1.33 9.92
CA GLY A 151 -2.50 -0.41 11.07
C GLY A 151 -1.21 -0.41 11.89
N ASN A 152 -0.60 -1.57 12.10
CA ASN A 152 0.69 -1.70 12.79
C ASN A 152 1.83 -0.99 12.03
N GLU A 153 1.86 -1.10 10.70
CA GLU A 153 2.85 -0.42 9.86
C GLU A 153 2.65 1.10 9.88
N ILE A 154 1.40 1.57 9.87
CA ILE A 154 1.05 2.99 10.00
C ILE A 154 1.55 3.55 11.33
N VAL A 155 1.31 2.85 12.45
CA VAL A 155 1.75 3.31 13.78
C VAL A 155 3.27 3.36 13.87
N HIS A 156 3.95 2.31 13.40
CA HIS A 156 5.41 2.25 13.38
C HIS A 156 6.01 3.35 12.50
N GLY A 157 5.51 3.49 11.27
CA GLY A 157 5.93 4.53 10.33
C GLY A 157 5.66 5.94 10.86
N ALA A 158 4.51 6.17 11.51
CA ALA A 158 4.21 7.46 12.11
C ALA A 158 5.19 7.82 13.23
N ASN A 159 5.58 6.85 14.05
CA ASN A 159 6.59 7.04 15.08
C ASN A 159 7.95 7.43 14.49
N LYS A 160 8.39 6.72 13.44
CA LYS A 160 9.61 7.04 12.70
C LYS A 160 9.59 8.47 12.16
N TRP A 161 8.54 8.82 11.42
CA TRP A 161 8.43 10.13 10.79
C TRP A 161 8.37 11.29 11.78
N ILE A 162 7.65 11.16 12.90
CA ILE A 162 7.47 12.26 13.85
C ILE A 162 8.70 12.40 14.77
N ARG A 163 9.37 11.31 15.16
CA ARG A 163 10.54 11.36 16.04
C ARG A 163 11.87 11.50 15.32
N GLY A 164 12.00 10.90 14.13
CA GLY A 164 13.20 10.95 13.30
C GLY A 164 13.12 11.92 12.12
N GLY A 165 12.03 12.65 11.95
CA GLY A 165 11.92 13.71 10.94
C GLY A 165 12.43 15.08 11.43
N GLY A 166 13.42 15.14 12.33
CA GLY A 166 14.02 16.38 12.82
C GLY A 166 13.05 17.38 13.46
N LYS A 167 11.93 16.88 14.03
CA LYS A 167 10.78 17.67 14.51
C LYS A 167 10.07 18.49 13.42
N LYS A 168 10.37 18.27 12.13
CA LYS A 168 9.77 19.00 10.99
C LYS A 168 8.44 18.40 10.59
N THR A 169 8.35 17.06 10.55
CA THR A 169 7.09 16.34 10.36
C THR A 169 6.16 16.61 11.53
N LYS A 170 5.00 17.19 11.24
CA LYS A 170 4.00 17.56 12.25
C LYS A 170 2.82 16.61 12.27
N PHE A 171 2.44 16.12 11.09
CA PHE A 171 1.26 15.29 10.90
C PHE A 171 1.63 14.05 10.10
N VAL A 172 1.14 12.91 10.55
CA VAL A 172 1.07 11.69 9.76
C VAL A 172 -0.39 11.32 9.60
N LEU A 173 -0.84 11.24 8.35
CA LEU A 173 -2.18 10.81 7.98
C LEU A 173 -2.09 9.34 7.60
N GLY A 174 -2.59 8.47 8.48
CA GLY A 174 -2.57 7.03 8.25
C GLY A 174 -3.90 6.57 7.65
N VAL A 175 -3.89 5.96 6.47
CA VAL A 175 -5.07 5.26 5.92
C VAL A 175 -4.84 3.78 6.00
N GLU A 176 -5.50 3.17 6.99
CA GLU A 176 -5.47 1.74 7.12
C GLU A 176 -6.41 1.08 6.12
N VAL A 177 -5.90 0.09 5.38
CA VAL A 177 -6.68 -0.77 4.51
C VAL A 177 -6.72 -2.19 5.09
N ARG A 178 -7.90 -2.69 5.43
CA ARG A 178 -8.12 -4.09 5.83
C ARG A 178 -9.15 -4.75 4.94
N GLU A 179 -8.80 -5.87 4.35
CA GLU A 179 -9.75 -6.74 3.67
C GLU A 179 -10.10 -7.92 4.61
N ARG A 180 -11.39 -8.19 4.82
CA ARG A 180 -11.88 -9.35 5.56
C ARG A 180 -12.58 -10.33 4.61
N ALA A 181 -12.43 -11.62 4.91
CA ALA A 181 -13.03 -12.72 4.15
C ALA A 181 -12.77 -12.62 2.63
N PRO A 182 -11.51 -12.48 2.18
CA PRO A 182 -11.20 -12.70 0.77
C PRO A 182 -11.62 -14.14 0.43
N VAL A 183 -12.15 -14.37 -0.77
CA VAL A 183 -12.55 -15.74 -1.13
C VAL A 183 -11.30 -16.61 -1.21
N GLY A 184 -11.36 -17.75 -0.51
CA GLY A 184 -10.34 -18.78 -0.57
C GLY A 184 -10.31 -19.46 -1.95
N TRP A 185 -9.38 -20.38 -2.12
CA TRP A 185 -9.26 -21.20 -3.32
C TRP A 185 -10.60 -21.83 -3.73
N CYS A 186 -10.92 -21.82 -5.03
CA CYS A 186 -12.17 -22.35 -5.58
C CYS A 186 -11.94 -22.93 -6.99
N PRO A 187 -12.54 -24.08 -7.36
CA PRO A 187 -12.27 -24.75 -8.63
C PRO A 187 -12.81 -24.08 -9.92
N TRP A 188 -13.35 -22.86 -9.83
CA TRP A 188 -13.94 -22.04 -10.91
C TRP A 188 -14.86 -22.75 -11.92
N ASP A 189 -15.32 -23.96 -11.63
CA ASP A 189 -15.98 -24.88 -12.56
C ASP A 189 -15.19 -25.11 -13.88
N LEU A 190 -13.85 -25.15 -13.82
CA LEU A 190 -13.00 -25.38 -15.00
C LEU A 190 -12.17 -26.66 -14.87
N GLU A 191 -12.08 -27.44 -15.95
CA GLU A 191 -11.17 -28.57 -16.08
C GLU A 191 -9.74 -28.12 -16.41
N VAL A 192 -8.75 -29.02 -16.16
CA VAL A 192 -7.32 -28.80 -16.46
C VAL A 192 -7.10 -28.31 -17.88
N GLN A 193 -7.77 -28.99 -18.82
CA GLN A 193 -7.54 -28.81 -20.23
C GLN A 193 -8.11 -27.47 -20.70
N GLU A 194 -9.25 -27.06 -20.17
CA GLU A 194 -9.84 -25.74 -20.43
C GLU A 194 -8.91 -24.63 -19.96
N ILE A 195 -8.33 -24.76 -18.76
CA ILE A 195 -7.37 -23.81 -18.21
C ILE A 195 -6.09 -23.74 -19.07
N ALA A 196 -5.60 -24.89 -19.56
CA ALA A 196 -4.40 -24.96 -20.39
C ALA A 196 -4.60 -24.35 -21.79
N GLU A 197 -5.83 -24.37 -22.31
CA GLU A 197 -6.21 -23.85 -23.63
C GLU A 197 -6.55 -22.35 -23.59
N MET A 198 -6.96 -21.81 -22.43
CA MET A 198 -7.23 -20.38 -22.23
C MET A 198 -5.95 -19.54 -22.16
N ASP A 199 -6.03 -18.30 -22.65
CA ASP A 199 -5.03 -17.30 -22.29
C ASP A 199 -5.34 -16.67 -20.91
N LEU A 200 -4.40 -15.87 -20.40
CA LEU A 200 -4.52 -15.29 -19.06
C LEU A 200 -5.70 -14.33 -18.91
N GLN A 201 -6.07 -13.63 -19.99
CA GLN A 201 -7.18 -12.68 -19.96
C GLN A 201 -8.52 -13.42 -19.97
N ASP A 202 -8.65 -14.45 -20.79
CA ASP A 202 -9.83 -15.32 -20.84
C ASP A 202 -10.04 -16.05 -19.52
N LEU A 203 -8.96 -16.58 -18.91
CA LEU A 203 -9.03 -17.21 -17.60
C LEU A 203 -9.42 -16.21 -16.50
N THR A 204 -8.85 -15.00 -16.51
CA THR A 204 -9.23 -13.93 -15.56
C THR A 204 -10.72 -13.60 -15.67
N ASN A 205 -11.25 -13.51 -16.89
CA ASN A 205 -12.68 -13.26 -17.13
C ASN A 205 -13.55 -14.43 -16.64
N ALA A 206 -13.14 -15.67 -16.90
CA ALA A 206 -13.85 -16.87 -16.45
C ALA A 206 -13.94 -16.95 -14.91
N ILE A 207 -12.85 -16.61 -14.20
CA ILE A 207 -12.84 -16.49 -12.73
C ILE A 207 -13.86 -15.44 -12.27
N ILE A 208 -13.84 -14.25 -12.88
CA ILE A 208 -14.79 -13.18 -12.55
C ILE A 208 -16.24 -13.63 -12.75
N ASP A 209 -16.55 -14.29 -13.85
CA ASP A 209 -17.90 -14.70 -14.17
C ASP A 209 -18.39 -15.85 -13.28
N TYR A 210 -17.51 -16.80 -12.93
CA TYR A 210 -17.80 -17.81 -11.92
C TYR A 210 -18.19 -17.18 -10.58
N HIS A 211 -17.39 -16.23 -10.09
CA HIS A 211 -17.65 -15.55 -8.82
C HIS A 211 -18.96 -14.76 -8.81
N LYS A 212 -19.31 -14.11 -9.94
CA LYS A 212 -20.62 -13.46 -10.12
C LYS A 212 -21.76 -14.46 -10.08
N LYS A 213 -21.63 -15.59 -10.79
CA LYS A 213 -22.64 -16.67 -10.83
C LYS A 213 -22.87 -17.25 -9.43
N GLU A 214 -21.79 -17.52 -8.69
CA GLU A 214 -21.82 -18.10 -7.35
C GLU A 214 -22.14 -17.09 -6.24
N LYS A 215 -22.28 -15.80 -6.58
CA LYS A 215 -22.49 -14.70 -5.62
C LYS A 215 -21.42 -14.63 -4.53
N LYS A 216 -20.18 -15.01 -4.87
CA LYS A 216 -19.01 -14.98 -3.98
C LYS A 216 -18.10 -13.85 -4.46
N PRO A 217 -17.90 -12.78 -3.69
CA PRO A 217 -17.12 -11.64 -4.19
C PRO A 217 -15.63 -11.98 -4.28
N ILE A 218 -14.94 -11.60 -5.35
CA ILE A 218 -13.49 -11.85 -5.49
C ILE A 218 -12.70 -11.07 -4.43
N VAL A 219 -13.13 -9.82 -4.20
CA VAL A 219 -12.61 -8.94 -3.16
C VAL A 219 -13.55 -8.98 -1.98
N GLY A 220 -13.01 -9.23 -0.79
CA GLY A 220 -13.76 -9.30 0.44
C GLY A 220 -14.27 -7.93 0.91
N VAL A 221 -14.69 -7.86 2.17
CA VAL A 221 -15.12 -6.59 2.77
C VAL A 221 -13.91 -5.71 3.02
N ILE A 222 -13.82 -4.59 2.32
CA ILE A 222 -12.77 -3.59 2.53
C ILE A 222 -13.21 -2.64 3.64
N LYS A 223 -12.45 -2.60 4.72
CA LYS A 223 -12.57 -1.61 5.79
C LYS A 223 -11.40 -0.64 5.72
N LEU A 224 -11.74 0.64 5.58
CA LEU A 224 -10.81 1.75 5.67
C LEU A 224 -10.94 2.46 7.01
N ARG A 225 -9.81 2.86 7.60
CA ARG A 225 -9.75 3.76 8.75
C ARG A 225 -8.73 4.86 8.47
N LEU A 226 -9.14 6.13 8.58
CA LEU A 226 -8.22 7.27 8.49
C LEU A 226 -7.88 7.76 9.89
N PHE A 227 -6.60 7.89 10.18
CA PHE A 227 -6.03 8.39 11.43
C PHE A 227 -5.28 9.69 11.18
N VAL A 228 -5.42 10.65 12.10
CA VAL A 228 -4.55 11.82 12.17
C VAL A 228 -3.64 11.61 13.37
N ILE A 229 -2.34 11.46 13.11
CA ILE A 229 -1.35 11.13 14.13
C ILE A 229 -0.40 12.32 14.27
N THR A 230 -0.26 12.82 15.49
CA THR A 230 0.69 13.86 15.86
C THR A 230 1.59 13.36 16.99
N LYS A 231 2.46 14.25 17.50
CA LYS A 231 3.32 13.93 18.63
C LYS A 231 2.56 13.47 19.88
N ASN A 232 1.33 13.96 20.09
CA ASN A 232 0.55 13.65 21.29
C ASN A 232 -0.01 12.21 21.28
N GLU A 233 -0.16 11.64 20.09
CA GLU A 233 -0.64 10.26 19.91
C GLU A 233 0.51 9.25 19.83
N LEU A 234 1.77 9.69 19.91
CA LEU A 234 2.92 8.79 19.89
C LEU A 234 2.99 7.94 21.17
N GLY A 235 3.17 6.64 20.99
CA GLY A 235 3.21 5.66 22.08
C GLY A 235 1.87 4.98 22.37
N LEU A 236 0.79 5.44 21.72
CA LEU A 236 -0.47 4.70 21.69
C LEU A 236 -0.32 3.45 20.81
N SER A 237 -0.91 2.35 21.25
CA SER A 237 -1.10 1.17 20.39
C SER A 237 -2.14 1.46 19.31
N GLU A 238 -2.15 0.62 18.26
CA GLU A 238 -3.16 0.70 17.19
C GLU A 238 -4.60 0.63 17.73
N SER A 239 -4.82 -0.10 18.83
CA SER A 239 -6.15 -0.24 19.45
C SER A 239 -6.63 1.01 20.19
N GLU A 240 -5.70 1.89 20.57
CA GLU A 240 -5.97 3.13 21.29
C GLU A 240 -6.16 4.31 20.34
N LEU A 241 -5.69 4.20 19.10
CA LEU A 241 -5.90 5.23 18.09
C LEU A 241 -7.37 5.30 17.67
N VAL A 242 -7.95 6.48 17.83
CA VAL A 242 -9.31 6.76 17.39
C VAL A 242 -9.27 7.28 15.95
N PRO A 243 -9.89 6.59 14.97
CA PRO A 243 -9.92 7.07 13.61
C PRO A 243 -10.77 8.35 13.48
N ALA A 244 -10.32 9.26 12.63
CA ALA A 244 -11.11 10.41 12.18
C ALA A 244 -12.30 9.96 11.32
N TRP A 245 -12.11 8.86 10.58
CA TRP A 245 -13.11 8.31 9.69
C TRP A 245 -12.96 6.81 9.54
N THR A 246 -14.09 6.11 9.44
CA THR A 246 -14.15 4.69 9.08
C THR A 246 -15.13 4.51 7.93
N CYS A 247 -14.73 3.72 6.93
CA CYS A 247 -15.62 3.32 5.86
C CYS A 247 -15.50 1.83 5.61
N THR A 248 -16.62 1.18 5.34
CA THR A 248 -16.70 -0.24 5.02
C THR A 248 -17.40 -0.38 3.69
N PHE A 249 -16.72 -0.97 2.72
CA PHE A 249 -17.23 -1.33 1.42
C PHE A 249 -17.60 -2.81 1.47
N GLY A 250 -18.90 -3.06 1.59
CA GLY A 250 -19.47 -4.39 1.47
C GLY A 250 -19.74 -4.75 0.01
N PRO A 251 -20.06 -6.04 -0.24
CA PRO A 251 -20.46 -6.54 -1.55
C PRO A 251 -21.74 -5.86 -2.08
N LYS A 252 -22.03 -6.05 -3.37
CA LYS A 252 -23.30 -5.63 -3.98
C LYS A 252 -24.50 -6.38 -3.38
N GLU A 253 -24.35 -7.67 -3.10
CA GLU A 253 -25.34 -8.52 -2.43
C GLU A 253 -24.77 -9.12 -1.15
N SER A 254 -25.60 -9.34 -0.13
CA SER A 254 -25.16 -10.00 1.10
C SER A 254 -24.86 -11.48 0.86
N TYR A 255 -23.87 -12.02 1.56
CA TYR A 255 -23.49 -13.44 1.48
C TYR A 255 -23.05 -13.97 2.85
N GLU A 256 -22.87 -15.29 2.95
CA GLU A 256 -22.26 -15.95 4.11
C GLU A 256 -20.80 -16.28 3.77
N ASP A 257 -19.85 -15.81 4.58
CA ASP A 257 -18.44 -16.07 4.35
C ASP A 257 -18.04 -17.53 4.64
N ALA A 258 -16.80 -17.90 4.32
CA ALA A 258 -16.29 -19.26 4.52
C ALA A 258 -16.27 -19.72 5.99
N LEU A 259 -16.50 -18.81 6.95
CA LEU A 259 -16.57 -19.09 8.38
C LEU A 259 -18.02 -19.09 8.91
N GLY A 260 -19.02 -18.96 8.02
CA GLY A 260 -20.43 -18.93 8.39
C GLY A 260 -20.94 -17.57 8.85
N ASN A 261 -20.18 -16.49 8.66
CA ASN A 261 -20.61 -15.15 9.09
C ASN A 261 -21.40 -14.45 7.99
N PHE A 262 -22.50 -13.81 8.39
CA PHE A 262 -23.26 -12.95 7.49
C PHE A 262 -22.50 -11.65 7.16
N VAL A 263 -22.30 -11.41 5.86
CA VAL A 263 -21.69 -10.20 5.32
C VAL A 263 -22.78 -9.34 4.68
N PRO A 264 -23.10 -8.15 5.23
CA PRO A 264 -24.12 -7.28 4.66
C PRO A 264 -23.62 -6.55 3.42
N SER A 265 -24.52 -6.25 2.48
CA SER A 265 -24.21 -5.41 1.32
C SER A 265 -24.07 -3.93 1.66
N GLY A 266 -23.49 -3.20 0.71
CA GLY A 266 -23.48 -1.74 0.68
C GLY A 266 -22.29 -1.09 1.39
N ILE A 267 -22.32 0.24 1.42
CA ILE A 267 -21.24 1.07 1.97
C ILE A 267 -21.71 1.69 3.29
N ARG A 268 -20.91 1.53 4.35
CA ARG A 268 -21.18 2.11 5.66
C ARG A 268 -20.05 3.05 6.02
N SER A 269 -20.37 4.30 6.33
CA SER A 269 -19.39 5.33 6.65
C SER A 269 -19.71 5.97 8.00
N HIS A 270 -18.69 6.15 8.82
CA HIS A 270 -18.79 6.79 10.13
C HIS A 270 -17.67 7.83 10.27
N LEU A 271 -18.07 9.06 10.59
CA LEU A 271 -17.17 10.19 10.81
C LEU A 271 -17.08 10.47 12.29
N ASN A 272 -15.87 10.76 12.77
CA ASN A 272 -15.68 11.33 14.09
C ASN A 272 -15.91 12.86 13.99
N PRO A 273 -16.99 13.40 14.57
CA PRO A 273 -17.32 14.83 14.43
C PRO A 273 -16.28 15.75 15.07
N ARG A 274 -15.37 15.22 15.89
CA ARG A 274 -14.28 15.98 16.52
C ARG A 274 -13.03 16.09 15.64
N MET A 275 -12.96 15.34 14.53
CA MET A 275 -11.77 15.25 13.67
C MET A 275 -12.16 15.34 12.20
N LEU A 276 -12.81 16.44 11.80
CA LEU A 276 -13.22 16.66 10.41
C LEU A 276 -12.12 17.30 9.55
N SER A 277 -11.11 17.85 10.20
CA SER A 277 -10.07 18.67 9.60
C SER A 277 -8.74 18.50 10.34
N ILE A 278 -7.66 18.89 9.68
CA ILE A 278 -6.39 19.15 10.34
C ILE A 278 -6.22 20.66 10.55
N LYS A 279 -5.57 21.02 11.67
CA LYS A 279 -5.22 22.39 12.01
C LYS A 279 -3.72 22.56 11.90
N LEU A 280 -3.29 23.30 10.89
CA LEU A 280 -1.89 23.66 10.67
C LEU A 280 -1.56 24.95 11.44
N PRO A 281 -0.26 25.28 11.63
CA PRO A 281 0.15 26.56 12.22
C PRO A 281 -0.49 27.75 11.50
N GLY A 282 -0.77 28.83 12.24
CA GLY A 282 -1.44 30.01 11.68
C GLY A 282 -2.96 29.88 11.55
N GLU A 283 -3.58 28.99 12.33
CA GLU A 283 -5.04 28.75 12.35
C GLU A 283 -5.61 28.25 11.01
N ILE A 284 -4.75 27.71 10.16
CA ILE A 284 -5.15 27.15 8.86
C ILE A 284 -5.86 25.82 9.11
N GLU A 285 -7.15 25.77 8.77
CA GLU A 285 -7.95 24.56 8.88
C GLU A 285 -8.21 23.96 7.49
N VAL A 286 -7.90 22.67 7.31
CA VAL A 286 -8.09 21.93 6.05
C VAL A 286 -8.94 20.70 6.32
N ALA A 287 -10.07 20.57 5.61
CA ALA A 287 -10.93 19.41 5.70
C ALA A 287 -10.21 18.15 5.18
N LEU A 288 -10.44 17.02 5.84
CA LEU A 288 -9.89 15.73 5.41
C LEU A 288 -10.68 15.18 4.21
N PRO A 289 -10.04 14.45 3.27
CA PRO A 289 -10.63 14.09 1.97
C PRO A 289 -11.51 12.83 2.05
N PHE A 290 -12.42 12.76 3.03
CA PHE A 290 -13.19 11.55 3.31
C PHE A 290 -14.12 11.16 2.15
N VAL A 291 -14.72 12.15 1.50
CA VAL A 291 -15.66 11.94 0.40
C VAL A 291 -14.92 11.45 -0.84
N GLU A 292 -13.78 12.08 -1.13
CA GLU A 292 -12.93 11.80 -2.28
C GLU A 292 -12.31 10.40 -2.15
N ILE A 293 -11.77 10.04 -0.97
CA ILE A 293 -11.30 8.67 -0.71
C ILE A 293 -12.45 7.68 -0.94
N LYS A 294 -13.64 7.96 -0.41
CA LYS A 294 -14.79 7.05 -0.50
C LYS A 294 -15.21 6.80 -1.95
N GLU A 295 -15.39 7.85 -2.75
CA GLU A 295 -15.85 7.72 -4.13
C GLU A 295 -14.76 7.10 -5.03
N ARG A 296 -13.49 7.45 -4.86
CA ARG A 296 -12.38 6.84 -5.63
C ARG A 296 -12.22 5.36 -5.32
N VAL A 297 -12.25 4.98 -4.05
CA VAL A 297 -12.16 3.56 -3.65
C VAL A 297 -13.37 2.78 -4.18
N LYS A 298 -14.58 3.35 -4.11
CA LYS A 298 -15.78 2.72 -4.71
C LYS A 298 -15.59 2.46 -6.20
N GLY A 299 -15.00 3.39 -6.94
CA GLY A 299 -14.69 3.22 -8.37
C GLY A 299 -13.59 2.19 -8.65
N ALA A 300 -12.64 2.03 -7.72
CA ALA A 300 -11.51 1.12 -7.87
C ALA A 300 -11.81 -0.34 -7.51
N ILE A 301 -12.97 -0.66 -6.90
CA ILE A 301 -13.32 -2.04 -6.52
C ILE A 301 -13.33 -2.97 -7.73
N GLU A 302 -13.92 -2.56 -8.86
CA GLU A 302 -14.00 -3.43 -10.05
C GLU A 302 -12.62 -3.70 -10.67
N GLU A 303 -11.70 -2.73 -10.59
CA GLU A 303 -10.30 -2.90 -11.01
C GLU A 303 -9.55 -3.82 -10.03
N ALA A 304 -9.79 -3.68 -8.72
CA ALA A 304 -9.24 -4.57 -7.69
C ALA A 304 -9.71 -6.02 -7.85
N GLU A 305 -10.98 -6.24 -8.23
CA GLU A 305 -11.51 -7.57 -8.56
C GLU A 305 -10.78 -8.19 -9.75
N ARG A 306 -10.54 -7.42 -10.82
CA ARG A 306 -9.77 -7.90 -11.98
C ARG A 306 -8.33 -8.22 -11.61
N GLY A 307 -7.66 -7.33 -10.88
CA GLY A 307 -6.29 -7.54 -10.41
C GLY A 307 -6.18 -8.79 -9.53
N ARG A 308 -7.16 -9.03 -8.66
CA ARG A 308 -7.18 -10.22 -7.82
C ARG A 308 -7.45 -11.50 -8.60
N ALA A 309 -8.37 -11.49 -9.57
CA ALA A 309 -8.62 -12.62 -10.44
C ALA A 309 -7.37 -12.97 -11.27
N LEU A 310 -6.62 -11.96 -11.74
CA LEU A 310 -5.34 -12.15 -12.40
C LEU A 310 -4.31 -12.80 -11.47
N VAL A 311 -4.17 -12.31 -10.24
CA VAL A 311 -3.29 -12.92 -9.23
C VAL A 311 -3.69 -14.37 -8.99
N MET A 312 -4.98 -14.65 -8.78
CA MET A 312 -5.49 -16.02 -8.60
C MET A 312 -5.17 -16.94 -9.79
N ALA A 313 -5.25 -16.45 -11.02
CA ALA A 313 -4.88 -17.22 -12.21
C ALA A 313 -3.37 -17.55 -12.27
N THR A 314 -2.53 -16.69 -11.70
CA THR A 314 -1.05 -16.81 -11.74
C THR A 314 -0.42 -17.39 -10.46
N GLU A 315 -1.11 -17.33 -9.33
CA GLU A 315 -0.64 -17.71 -8.00
C GLU A 315 -1.64 -18.67 -7.34
N GLY A 316 -1.35 -19.98 -7.42
CA GLY A 316 -2.10 -21.03 -6.72
C GLY A 316 -1.16 -21.99 -5.99
N LEU A 317 -1.70 -22.72 -5.01
CA LEU A 317 -0.90 -23.41 -4.00
C LEU A 317 -0.24 -24.71 -4.44
N ASN A 318 -0.59 -25.31 -5.58
CA ASN A 318 0.10 -26.50 -6.09
C ASN A 318 -0.14 -26.64 -7.60
N TYR A 319 0.94 -26.89 -8.36
CA TYR A 319 1.00 -27.18 -9.81
C TYR A 319 0.84 -25.99 -10.75
N THR A 320 1.96 -25.50 -11.28
CA THR A 320 1.96 -24.62 -12.46
C THR A 320 1.79 -25.47 -13.72
N ILE A 321 0.74 -25.23 -14.50
CA ILE A 321 0.57 -25.70 -15.88
C ILE A 321 0.96 -24.57 -16.83
N MET A 322 1.66 -24.90 -17.89
CA MET A 322 1.96 -23.96 -18.97
C MET A 322 0.77 -23.94 -19.94
N THR A 323 0.19 -22.76 -20.19
CA THR A 323 -0.82 -22.64 -21.25
C THR A 323 -0.18 -22.90 -22.62
N LEU A 324 -0.97 -23.44 -23.56
CA LEU A 324 -0.51 -23.70 -24.93
C LEU A 324 -0.11 -22.42 -25.69
N ARG A 325 -0.51 -21.25 -25.20
CA ARG A 325 -0.20 -19.92 -25.75
C ARG A 325 0.85 -19.15 -24.97
N GLY A 326 1.46 -19.77 -23.96
CA GLY A 326 2.55 -19.21 -23.16
C GLY A 326 2.06 -18.48 -21.91
N GLY A 327 2.48 -18.99 -20.74
CA GLY A 327 2.21 -18.41 -19.43
C GLY A 327 2.02 -19.52 -18.38
N PRO A 328 2.65 -19.41 -17.18
CA PRO A 328 2.34 -20.29 -16.07
C PRO A 328 0.97 -19.95 -15.50
N VAL A 329 0.11 -20.96 -15.35
CA VAL A 329 -1.21 -20.88 -14.74
C VAL A 329 -1.29 -21.96 -13.67
N VAL A 330 -1.87 -21.67 -12.51
CA VAL A 330 -2.05 -22.69 -11.48
C VAL A 330 -3.49 -23.19 -11.52
N PRO A 331 -3.75 -24.43 -11.97
CA PRO A 331 -5.08 -24.97 -11.99
C PRO A 331 -5.51 -25.38 -10.57
N PRO A 332 -6.81 -25.30 -10.27
CA PRO A 332 -7.32 -25.70 -8.98
C PRO A 332 -7.60 -27.21 -8.95
N PHE A 333 -6.60 -28.04 -8.62
CA PHE A 333 -6.85 -29.43 -8.22
C PHE A 333 -6.76 -29.62 -6.71
N PRO A 334 -7.75 -30.27 -6.07
CA PRO A 334 -7.56 -30.82 -4.74
C PRO A 334 -6.50 -31.93 -4.81
N VAL A 335 -5.65 -32.01 -3.78
CA VAL A 335 -4.75 -33.15 -3.54
C VAL A 335 -5.56 -34.35 -3.09
#